data_AF-A0A3B8WHJ3-F1
#
_entry.id   AF-A0A3B8WHJ3-F1
#
_cell.length_a   1.000
_cell.length_b   1.000
_cell.length_c   1.000
_cell.angle_alpha   90.00
_cell.angle_beta   90.00
_cell.angle_gamma   90.00
#
_symmetry.space_group_name_H-M   'P 1'
#
loop_
_entity.id
_entity.type
_entity.pdbx_description
1 polymer ?
#
loop_
_entity_poly.entity_id
_entity_poly.type
_entity_poly.pdbx_seq_one_letter_code
_entity_poly.pdbx_strand_id
1 'polypeptide(L)'
;AMQLILLAIQNVLFYLDARGINLILCALFLGTNIVFTLITIELGAAFYGYGYAAATLVSALVGLALLSRKFDELEYETFMLQGR
;
A
#
# COMPACT_ATOMS: atom_id res chain seq x y z
N ALA A 1 -8.84 1.10 12.00
CA ALA A 1 -8.65 -0.27 11.48
C ALA A 1 -7.89 -0.30 10.16
N MET A 2 -8.32 0.43 9.12
CA MET A 2 -7.73 0.34 7.77
C MET A 2 -6.22 0.60 7.68
N GLN A 3 -5.67 1.50 8.50
CA GLN A 3 -4.22 1.74 8.55
C GLN A 3 -3.43 0.51 8.99
N LEU A 4 -4.00 -0.33 9.86
CA LEU A 4 -3.34 -1.55 10.32
C LEU A 4 -3.12 -2.52 9.16
N ILE A 5 -4.03 -2.55 8.19
CA ILE A 5 -3.88 -3.36 6.97
C ILE A 5 -2.70 -2.85 6.15
N LEU A 6 -2.61 -1.53 5.94
CA LEU A 6 -1.49 -0.93 5.23
C LEU A 6 -0.15 -1.21 5.95
N LEU A 7 -0.12 -1.15 7.28
CA LEU A 7 1.05 -1.51 8.08
C LEU A 7 1.41 -2.99 7.94
N ALA A 8 0.43 -3.89 7.95
CA ALA A 8 0.65 -5.32 7.76
C ALA A 8 1.25 -5.62 6.37
N ILE A 9 0.73 -4.99 5.31
CA ILE A 9 1.28 -5.14 3.95
C ILE A 9 2.73 -4.67 3.90
N GLN A 10 3.03 -3.49 4.43
CA GLN A 10 4.40 -2.97 4.46
C GLN A 10 5.34 -3.90 5.25
N ASN A 11 4.88 -4.45 6.38
CA ASN A 11 5.65 -5.40 7.16
C ASN A 11 6.01 -6.65 6.33
N VAL A 12 5.04 -7.21 5.61
CA VAL A 12 5.28 -8.36 4.72
C VAL A 12 6.23 -7.99 3.58
N LEU A 13 6.09 -6.80 2.97
CA LEU A 13 7.01 -6.36 1.92
C LEU A 13 8.44 -6.20 2.44
N PHE A 14 8.62 -5.69 3.66
CA PHE A 14 9.93 -5.65 4.32
C PHE A 14 10.47 -7.04 4.63
N TYR A 15 9.60 -7.96 5.06
CA TYR A 15 9.98 -9.35 5.30
C TYR A 15 10.49 -10.03 4.02
N LEU A 16 9.88 -9.72 2.87
CA LEU A 16 10.30 -10.20 1.54
C LEU A 16 11.46 -9.39 0.92
N ASP A 17 12.08 -8.48 1.68
CA ASP A 17 13.12 -7.54 1.22
C ASP A 17 12.72 -6.69 -0.02
N ALA A 18 11.42 -6.52 -0.26
CA ALA A 18 10.86 -5.80 -1.41
C ALA A 18 10.82 -4.26 -1.17
N ARG A 19 11.96 -3.69 -0.76
CA ARG A 19 12.06 -2.29 -0.31
C ARG A 19 11.62 -1.27 -1.36
N GLY A 20 11.90 -1.54 -2.64
CA GLY A 20 11.48 -0.68 -3.75
C GLY A 20 9.97 -0.55 -3.86
N ILE A 21 9.25 -1.68 -3.76
CA ILE A 21 7.77 -1.71 -3.75
C ILE A 21 7.25 -0.95 -2.54
N ASN A 22 7.86 -1.15 -1.37
CA ASN A 22 7.46 -0.47 -0.15
C ASN A 22 7.62 1.07 -0.24
N LEU A 23 8.72 1.55 -0.83
CA LEU A 23 8.94 2.99 -1.06
C LEU A 23 7.88 3.60 -1.98
N ILE A 24 7.52 2.89 -3.05
CA ILE A 24 6.43 3.33 -3.95
C ILE A 24 5.11 3.41 -3.17
N LEU A 25 4.84 2.44 -2.30
CA LEU A 25 3.64 2.46 -1.45
C LEU A 25 3.59 3.66 -0.51
N CYS A 26 4.72 3.98 0.14
CA CYS A 26 4.84 5.15 1.00
C CYS A 26 4.64 6.46 0.23
N ALA A 27 5.22 6.58 -0.96
CA ALA A 27 5.07 7.75 -1.82
C ALA A 27 3.62 7.92 -2.31
N LEU A 28 2.97 6.81 -2.69
CA LEU A 28 1.56 6.79 -3.06
C LEU A 28 0.69 7.23 -1.88
N PHE A 29 0.92 6.68 -0.69
CA PHE A 29 0.18 7.04 0.51
C PHE A 29 0.36 8.51 0.86
N LEU A 30 1.59 9.03 0.81
CA LEU A 30 1.87 10.45 1.05
C LEU A 30 1.11 11.33 0.05
N GLY A 31 1.23 11.05 -1.25
CA GLY A 31 0.58 11.84 -2.30
C GLY A 31 -0.95 11.82 -2.20
N THR A 32 -1.53 10.62 -2.08
CA THR A 32 -3.00 10.47 -1.94
C THR A 32 -3.51 11.08 -0.64
N ASN A 33 -2.76 10.97 0.46
CA ASN A 33 -3.14 11.55 1.74
C ASN A 33 -3.14 13.06 1.69
N ILE A 34 -2.13 13.71 1.12
CA ILE A 34 -2.09 15.16 0.95
C ILE A 34 -3.29 15.61 0.12
N VAL A 35 -3.48 15.03 -1.07
CA VAL A 35 -4.54 15.44 -1.99
C VAL A 35 -5.92 15.28 -1.36
N PHE A 36 -6.23 14.12 -0.81
CA PHE A 36 -7.56 13.88 -0.23
C PHE A 36 -7.79 14.67 1.05
N THR A 37 -6.77 14.86 1.88
CA THR A 37 -6.90 15.65 3.11
C THR A 37 -7.21 17.11 2.76
N LEU A 38 -6.51 17.70 1.79
CA LEU A 38 -6.79 19.06 1.32
C LEU A 38 -8.23 19.19 0.81
N ILE A 39 -8.71 18.25 -0.02
CA ILE A 39 -10.09 18.24 -0.50
C ILE A 39 -11.08 18.19 0.67
N THR A 40 -10.85 17.33 1.67
CA THR A 40 -11.77 17.21 2.81
C THR A 40 -11.74 18.39 3.77
N ILE A 41 -10.62 19.12 3.86
CA ILE A 41 -10.55 20.35 4.66
C ILE A 41 -11.41 21.45 4.00
N GLU A 42 -11.34 21.60 2.68
CA GLU A 42 -12.16 22.57 1.94
C GLU A 42 -13.66 22.26 2.02
N LEU A 43 -14.04 20.98 2.11
CA LEU A 43 -15.43 20.54 2.31
C LEU A 43 -15.96 20.83 3.73
N GLY A 44 -15.08 21.21 4.67
CA GLY A 44 -15.43 21.59 6.03
C GLY A 44 -15.34 20.46 7.07
N ALA A 45 -15.54 20.82 8.34
CA ALA A 45 -15.28 19.95 9.50
C ALA A 45 -16.07 18.63 9.50
N ALA A 46 -17.23 18.57 8.85
CA ALA A 46 -18.03 17.35 8.71
C ALA A 46 -17.31 16.23 7.95
N PHE A 47 -16.35 16.58 7.08
CA PHE A 47 -15.57 15.63 6.27
C PHE A 47 -14.19 15.33 6.86
N TYR A 48 -13.90 15.82 8.07
CA TYR A 48 -12.62 15.59 8.71
C TYR A 48 -12.33 14.09 8.88
N GLY A 49 -11.13 13.67 8.48
CA GLY A 49 -10.69 12.27 8.55
C GLY A 49 -11.09 11.37 7.37
N TYR A 50 -12.06 11.77 6.54
CA TYR A 50 -12.43 10.98 5.35
C TYR A 50 -11.29 10.95 4.31
N GLY A 51 -10.53 12.03 4.18
CA GLY A 51 -9.40 12.08 3.26
C GLY A 51 -8.30 11.09 3.65
N TYR A 52 -8.03 10.98 4.95
CA TYR A 52 -7.14 9.97 5.51
C TYR A 52 -7.66 8.53 5.29
N ALA A 53 -8.94 8.29 5.57
CA ALA A 53 -9.55 6.98 5.37
C ALA A 53 -9.49 6.53 3.90
N ALA A 54 -9.81 7.43 2.97
CA ALA A 54 -9.74 7.18 1.54
C ALA A 54 -8.30 6.92 1.07
N ALA A 55 -7.34 7.74 1.51
CA ALA A 55 -5.94 7.58 1.12
C ALA A 55 -5.36 6.24 1.61
N THR A 56 -5.71 5.86 2.84
CA THR A 56 -5.33 4.58 3.42
C THR A 56 -5.94 3.41 2.68
N LEU A 57 -7.24 3.50 2.31
CA LEU A 57 -7.93 2.45 1.56
C LEU A 57 -7.30 2.26 0.18
N VAL A 58 -7.09 3.34 -0.57
CA VAL A 58 -6.46 3.29 -1.91
C VAL A 58 -5.07 2.68 -1.81
N SER A 59 -4.25 3.13 -0.86
CA SER A 59 -2.89 2.61 -0.68
C SER A 59 -2.88 1.14 -0.26
N ALA A 60 -3.82 0.70 0.58
CA ALA A 60 -3.95 -0.69 0.98
C ALA A 60 -4.35 -1.61 -0.18
N LEU A 61 -5.30 -1.18 -1.03
CA LEU A 61 -5.70 -1.94 -2.22
C LEU A 61 -4.55 -2.08 -3.22
N VAL A 62 -3.83 -0.99 -3.49
CA VAL A 62 -2.64 -1.02 -4.36
C VAL A 62 -1.54 -1.89 -3.75
N GLY A 63 -1.32 -1.81 -2.44
CA GLY A 63 -0.38 -2.66 -1.72
C GLY A 63 -0.71 -4.14 -1.81
N LEU A 64 -1.98 -4.50 -1.67
CA LEU A 64 -2.43 -5.89 -1.80
C LEU A 64 -2.18 -6.42 -3.23
N ALA A 65 -2.47 -5.62 -4.26
CA ALA A 65 -2.23 -5.99 -5.64
C ALA A 65 -0.73 -6.18 -5.93
N LEU A 66 0.13 -5.28 -5.44
CA LEU A 66 1.59 -5.40 -5.60
C LEU A 66 2.15 -6.60 -4.84
N LEU A 67 1.65 -6.85 -3.63
CA LEU A 67 2.04 -8.00 -2.83
C LEU A 67 1.67 -9.32 -3.50
N SER A 68 0.46 -9.43 -4.06
CA SER A 68 0.03 -10.60 -4.83
C SER A 68 0.99 -10.88 -5.99
N ARG A 69 1.32 -9.85 -6.78
CA ARG A 69 2.26 -10.00 -7.90
C ARG A 69 3.66 -10.41 -7.44
N LYS A 70 4.10 -9.93 -6.27
CA LYS A 70 5.40 -10.31 -5.71
C LYS A 70 5.41 -11.78 -5.28
N PHE A 71 4.32 -12.28 -4.73
CA PHE A 71 4.18 -13.71 -4.41
C PHE A 71 4.23 -14.58 -5.66
N ASP A 72 3.54 -14.19 -6.74
CA ASP A 72 3.57 -14.94 -8.02
C ASP A 72 5.00 -15.02 -8.59
N GLU A 73 5.78 -13.93 -8.48
CA GLU A 73 7.18 -13.89 -8.90
C GLU A 73 8.07 -14.82 -8.06
N LEU A 74 7.85 -14.87 -6.74
CA LEU A 74 8.55 -15.77 -5.81
C LEU A 74 8.27 -17.25 -6.11
N GLU A 75 7.02 -17.59 -6.42
CA GLU A 75 6.63 -18.95 -6.82
C GLU A 75 7.32 -19.37 -8.13
N TYR A 76 7.41 -18.45 -9.08
CA TYR A 76 8.13 -18.67 -10.33
C TYR A 76 9.63 -18.94 -10.09
N GLU A 77 10.30 -18.13 -9.26
CA GLU A 77 11.72 -18.31 -8.96
C GLU A 77 12.01 -19.65 -8.24
N THR A 78 11.17 -20.02 -7.27
CA THR A 78 11.38 -21.23 -6.46
C THR A 78 11.04 -22.53 -7.18
N PHE A 79 9.99 -22.56 -8.01
CA PHE A 79 9.57 -23.81 -8.67
C PHE A 79 10.03 -23.92 -10.11
N MET A 80 10.17 -22.81 -10.84
CA MET A 80 10.46 -22.85 -12.28
C MET A 80 11.93 -22.59 -12.61
N LEU A 81 12.64 -21.78 -11.82
CA LEU A 81 14.08 -21.49 -12.05
C LEU A 81 15.02 -22.43 -11.29
N GLN A 82 14.63 -22.91 -10.10
CA GLN A 82 15.44 -23.85 -9.29
C GLN A 82 15.19 -25.33 -9.61
N GLY A 83 14.30 -25.68 -10.54
CA GLY A 83 13.99 -27.05 -10.95
C GLY A 83 15.06 -27.74 -11.84
N ARG A 84 16.35 -27.53 -11.58
CA ARG A 84 17.48 -28.24 -12.22
C ARG A 84 18.29 -29.04 -11.20
#